data_AF-A0A6A6WPQ6-F1
#
_entry.id   AF-A0A6A6WPQ6-F1
#
_cell.length_a   1.000
_cell.length_b   1.000
_cell.length_c   1.000
_cell.angle_alpha   90.00
_cell.angle_beta   90.00
_cell.angle_gamma   90.00
#
_symmetry.space_group_name_H-M   'P 1'
#
loop_
_entity.id
_entity.type
_entity.pdbx_description
1 polymer ?
#
loop_
_entity_poly.entity_id
_entity_poly.type
_entity_poly.pdbx_seq_one_letter_code
_entity_poly.pdbx_strand_id
1 'polypeptide(L)'
;MARELYIPPCVDSPPHQNHPPSLERPLRIHIQGPLPSPQPAALQLAELAFGAIYGLPTNGDRLTVRDEYNAWVREPQMSMEIDYYGVTFDYRVPKNEADPEVLAVNIIEMEEQSGEYANGIEYAQKYLRLQVDPTEYFGTKVLAVPRCCQWKKGSTDRTRINTDVQKRAQKAKDELKQEVRG
;
A
#
# COMPACT_ATOMS: atom_id res chain seq x y z
N MET A 1 8.02 -19.75 -4.55
CA MET A 1 8.32 -18.79 -5.64
C MET A 1 7.77 -17.43 -5.23
N ALA A 2 8.46 -16.34 -5.52
CA ALA A 2 7.95 -15.01 -5.20
C ALA A 2 6.71 -14.73 -6.06
N ARG A 3 5.59 -14.34 -5.43
CA ARG A 3 4.35 -13.95 -6.13
C ARG A 3 4.52 -12.55 -6.72
N GLU A 4 4.00 -12.31 -7.92
CA GLU A 4 4.05 -10.99 -8.57
C GLU A 4 2.98 -10.06 -7.98
N LEU A 5 3.33 -8.81 -7.67
CA LEU A 5 2.34 -7.79 -7.27
C LEU A 5 1.59 -7.31 -8.51
N TYR A 6 0.25 -7.48 -8.54
CA TYR A 6 -0.56 -7.16 -9.71
C TYR A 6 -1.62 -6.11 -9.41
N ILE A 7 -1.64 -5.04 -10.22
CA ILE A 7 -2.66 -3.99 -10.16
C ILE A 7 -3.58 -4.15 -11.39
N PRO A 8 -4.86 -4.55 -11.19
CA PRO A 8 -5.80 -4.65 -12.30
C PRO A 8 -6.13 -3.27 -12.89
N PRO A 9 -6.50 -3.21 -14.18
CA PRO A 9 -6.93 -1.97 -14.82
C PRO A 9 -8.08 -1.31 -14.06
N CYS A 10 -8.05 0.01 -13.93
CA CYS A 10 -9.12 0.73 -13.24
C CYS A 10 -10.43 0.72 -14.04
N VAL A 11 -11.55 0.66 -13.33
CA VAL A 11 -12.90 0.75 -13.89
C VAL A 11 -13.28 2.16 -14.35
N ASP A 12 -12.62 3.19 -13.79
CA ASP A 12 -12.91 4.58 -14.12
C ASP A 12 -12.09 5.02 -15.33
N SER A 13 -12.80 5.46 -16.37
CA SER A 13 -12.23 6.08 -17.57
C SER A 13 -13.00 7.38 -17.86
N PRO A 14 -12.33 8.55 -17.97
CA PRO A 14 -10.87 8.76 -18.03
C PRO A 14 -10.17 8.69 -16.65
N PRO A 15 -8.82 8.63 -16.62
CA PRO A 15 -8.05 8.66 -15.37
C PRO A 15 -8.41 9.89 -14.52
N HIS A 16 -8.67 9.67 -13.24
CA HIS A 16 -9.04 10.71 -12.28
C HIS A 16 -7.99 10.83 -11.18
N GLN A 17 -8.09 11.85 -10.33
CA GLN A 17 -7.06 12.17 -9.32
C GLN A 17 -6.77 11.07 -8.29
N ASN A 18 -7.67 10.09 -8.12
CA ASN A 18 -7.46 8.96 -7.20
C ASN A 18 -6.93 7.70 -7.92
N HIS A 19 -6.71 7.79 -9.23
CA HIS A 19 -5.99 6.80 -10.03
C HIS A 19 -4.49 7.09 -9.94
N PRO A 20 -3.62 6.06 -10.09
CA PRO A 20 -2.21 6.31 -10.34
C PRO A 20 -1.99 7.41 -11.39
N PRO A 21 -1.28 8.50 -11.03
CA PRO A 21 -0.99 9.59 -11.94
C PRO A 21 0.05 9.16 -12.99
N SER A 22 0.30 10.01 -13.99
CA SER A 22 1.40 9.75 -14.93
C SER A 22 2.76 9.77 -14.20
N LEU A 23 3.75 9.10 -14.79
CA LEU A 23 5.15 9.05 -14.35
C LEU A 23 5.82 10.43 -14.16
N GLU A 24 5.24 11.49 -14.73
CA GLU A 24 5.82 12.83 -14.64
C GLU A 24 5.44 13.55 -13.34
N ARG A 25 4.41 13.06 -12.64
CA ARG A 25 3.88 13.72 -11.44
C ARG A 25 4.55 13.20 -10.18
N PRO A 26 5.04 14.09 -9.31
CA PRO A 26 5.45 13.71 -7.96
C PRO A 26 4.31 13.02 -7.22
N LEU A 27 4.61 11.89 -6.58
CA LEU A 27 3.61 11.11 -5.88
C LEU A 27 4.21 10.45 -4.65
N ARG A 28 3.49 10.54 -3.53
CA ARG A 28 3.72 9.68 -2.38
C ARG A 28 2.87 8.44 -2.52
N ILE A 29 3.48 7.28 -2.41
CA ILE A 29 2.79 6.00 -2.47
C ILE A 29 2.77 5.41 -1.07
N HIS A 30 1.56 5.05 -0.64
CA HIS A 30 1.32 4.36 0.62
C HIS A 30 0.74 2.99 0.30
N ILE A 31 1.52 1.95 0.54
CA ILE A 31 1.13 0.56 0.27
C ILE A 31 1.01 -0.21 1.58
N GLN A 32 -0.08 -0.96 1.75
CA GLN A 32 -0.34 -1.74 2.96
C GLN A 32 -0.99 -3.07 2.61
N GLY A 33 -0.69 -4.13 3.37
CA GLY A 33 -1.18 -5.48 3.11
C GLY A 33 -1.17 -6.40 4.32
N PRO A 34 -1.94 -7.50 4.28
CA PRO A 34 -1.85 -8.57 5.26
C PRO A 34 -0.45 -9.23 5.20
N LEU A 35 -0.08 -9.92 6.28
CA LEU A 35 1.25 -10.51 6.46
C LEU A 35 1.17 -12.05 6.49
N PRO A 36 1.61 -12.75 5.42
CA PRO A 36 1.90 -14.19 5.57
C PRO A 36 3.15 -14.70 4.79
N SER A 37 4.21 -13.90 4.63
CA SER A 37 5.45 -14.32 3.95
C SER A 37 6.71 -13.61 4.49
N PRO A 38 7.92 -14.21 4.47
CA PRO A 38 9.16 -13.53 4.87
C PRO A 38 9.32 -12.20 4.12
N GLN A 39 9.43 -11.12 4.89
CA GLN A 39 9.41 -9.74 4.41
C GLN A 39 10.45 -9.49 3.31
N PRO A 40 10.07 -8.86 2.18
CA PRO A 40 10.98 -7.99 1.47
C PRO A 40 11.24 -6.76 2.35
N ALA A 41 12.50 -6.30 2.45
CA ALA A 41 12.79 -5.01 3.08
C ALA A 41 11.95 -3.87 2.44
N ALA A 42 11.61 -2.80 3.16
CA ALA A 42 10.72 -1.74 2.65
C ALA A 42 11.05 -1.23 1.24
N LEU A 43 12.34 -1.13 0.88
CA LEU A 43 12.76 -0.74 -0.45
C LEU A 43 12.31 -1.72 -1.54
N GLN A 44 12.38 -3.03 -1.29
CA GLN A 44 11.94 -4.05 -2.23
C GLN A 44 10.42 -3.98 -2.45
N LEU A 45 9.63 -3.76 -1.40
CA LEU A 45 8.18 -3.56 -1.57
C LEU A 45 7.88 -2.26 -2.34
N ALA A 46 8.65 -1.20 -2.09
CA ALA A 46 8.53 0.05 -2.85
C ALA A 46 8.85 -0.14 -4.35
N GLU A 47 9.90 -0.91 -4.67
CA GLU A 47 10.28 -1.24 -6.05
C GLU A 47 9.22 -2.11 -6.75
N LEU A 48 8.69 -3.13 -6.06
CA LEU A 48 7.60 -3.96 -6.58
C LEU A 48 6.32 -3.13 -6.83
N ALA A 49 5.96 -2.27 -5.87
CA ALA A 49 4.82 -1.37 -6.01
C ALA A 49 5.00 -0.41 -7.18
N PHE A 50 6.18 0.20 -7.31
CA PHE A 50 6.50 1.08 -8.43
C PHE A 50 6.36 0.34 -9.77
N GLY A 51 6.94 -0.86 -9.86
CA GLY A 51 6.85 -1.71 -11.05
C GLY A 51 5.42 -2.06 -11.42
N ALA A 52 4.60 -2.45 -10.45
CA ALA A 52 3.20 -2.78 -10.68
C ALA A 52 2.36 -1.55 -11.09
N ILE A 53 2.66 -0.37 -10.53
CA ILE A 53 1.91 0.87 -10.82
C ILE A 53 2.22 1.39 -12.23
N TYR A 54 3.49 1.41 -12.61
CA TYR A 54 3.93 2.07 -13.84
C TYR A 54 4.30 1.11 -14.97
N GLY A 55 4.34 -0.20 -14.72
CA GLY A 55 4.77 -1.21 -15.69
C GLY A 55 6.25 -1.10 -16.06
N LEU A 56 7.07 -0.47 -15.21
CA LEU A 56 8.48 -0.18 -15.46
C LEU A 56 9.34 -0.54 -14.25
N PRO A 57 10.54 -1.12 -14.45
CA PRO A 57 11.52 -1.23 -13.37
C PRO A 57 11.97 0.16 -12.91
N THR A 58 12.44 0.28 -11.67
CA THR A 58 12.92 1.56 -11.11
C THR A 58 14.11 2.13 -11.88
N ASN A 59 14.94 1.32 -12.55
CA ASN A 59 16.03 1.77 -13.46
C ASN A 59 16.90 2.93 -12.90
N GLY A 60 17.14 2.96 -11.59
CA GLY A 60 17.93 4.01 -10.93
C GLY A 60 17.14 5.27 -10.53
N ASP A 61 15.82 5.34 -10.77
CA ASP A 61 14.94 6.32 -10.14
C ASP A 61 14.99 6.10 -8.62
N ARG A 62 15.36 7.17 -7.90
CA ARG A 62 15.61 7.11 -6.47
C ARG A 62 14.29 7.17 -5.69
N LEU A 63 13.70 6.00 -5.42
CA LEU A 63 12.63 5.88 -4.44
C LEU A 63 13.16 6.25 -3.06
N THR A 64 12.39 7.07 -2.33
CA THR A 64 12.76 7.44 -0.96
C THR A 64 11.72 6.87 0.00
N VAL A 65 12.08 5.80 0.71
CA VAL A 65 11.26 5.27 1.81
C VAL A 65 11.17 6.33 2.90
N ARG A 66 9.94 6.62 3.33
CA ARG A 66 9.61 7.62 4.36
C ARG A 66 9.20 6.99 5.66
N ASP A 67 8.57 5.82 5.59
CA ASP A 67 8.02 5.13 6.73
C ASP A 67 7.87 3.66 6.39
N GLU A 68 8.10 2.81 7.38
CA GLU A 68 7.94 1.36 7.36
C GLU A 68 7.40 0.97 8.73
N TYR A 69 6.28 0.23 8.76
CA TYR A 69 5.70 -0.16 10.03
C TYR A 69 4.94 -1.49 9.96
N ASN A 70 4.90 -2.15 11.11
CA ASN A 70 3.95 -3.21 11.42
C ASN A 70 2.84 -2.60 12.26
N ALA A 71 1.60 -2.93 11.92
CA ALA A 71 0.47 -2.55 12.74
C ALA A 71 -0.20 -3.75 13.34
N TRP A 72 -0.54 -3.58 14.61
CA TRP A 72 -1.00 -4.63 15.49
C TRP A 72 -2.47 -4.40 15.78
N VAL A 73 -3.29 -5.44 15.57
CA VAL A 73 -4.66 -5.43 16.06
C VAL A 73 -4.67 -6.17 17.39
N ARG A 74 -5.38 -5.58 18.36
CA ARG A 74 -5.61 -6.20 19.66
C ARG A 74 -7.02 -6.76 19.66
N GLU A 75 -7.16 -8.06 19.40
CA GLU A 75 -8.44 -8.70 19.65
C GLU A 75 -8.70 -8.78 21.17
N PRO A 76 -9.95 -8.59 21.63
CA PRO A 76 -10.26 -8.56 23.07
C PRO A 76 -9.92 -9.86 23.83
N GLN A 77 -9.64 -10.96 23.12
CA GLN A 77 -9.52 -12.31 23.71
C GLN A 77 -8.22 -13.05 23.34
N MET A 78 -7.37 -12.56 22.43
CA MET A 78 -6.12 -13.25 22.02
C MET A 78 -4.93 -12.28 21.86
N SER A 79 -3.73 -12.88 21.85
CA SER A 79 -2.40 -12.27 21.74
C SER A 79 -2.29 -11.18 20.66
N MET A 80 -1.32 -10.26 20.83
CA MET A 80 -1.01 -9.27 19.80
C MET A 80 -0.61 -9.98 18.49
N GLU A 81 -1.47 -9.89 17.47
CA GLU A 81 -1.16 -10.35 16.12
C GLU A 81 -0.87 -9.14 15.23
N ILE A 82 0.17 -9.26 14.40
CA ILE A 82 0.45 -8.26 13.36
C ILE A 82 -0.62 -8.46 12.29
N ASP A 83 -1.42 -7.43 12.05
CA ASP A 83 -2.52 -7.48 11.10
C ASP A 83 -2.09 -6.92 9.73
N TYR A 84 -1.15 -5.96 9.69
CA TYR A 84 -0.66 -5.40 8.41
C TYR A 84 0.77 -4.86 8.46
N TYR A 85 1.46 -5.01 7.32
CA TYR A 85 2.72 -4.33 7.02
C TYR A 85 2.46 -3.18 6.04
N GLY A 86 3.03 -2.01 6.33
CA GLY A 86 2.85 -0.80 5.54
C GLY A 86 4.17 -0.11 5.21
N VAL A 87 4.30 0.34 3.97
CA VAL A 87 5.43 1.14 3.50
C VAL A 87 4.91 2.41 2.85
N THR A 88 5.55 3.53 3.19
CA THR A 88 5.35 4.80 2.50
C THR A 88 6.63 5.20 1.81
N PHE A 89 6.56 5.54 0.52
CA PHE A 89 7.71 6.01 -0.23
C PHE A 89 7.34 7.13 -1.19
N ASP A 90 8.32 7.97 -1.49
CA ASP A 90 8.19 9.08 -2.43
C ASP A 90 8.77 8.72 -3.79
N TYR A 91 8.03 9.07 -4.84
CA TYR A 91 8.50 9.13 -6.22
C TYR A 91 8.52 10.58 -6.70
N ARG A 92 9.71 11.10 -7.03
CA ARG A 92 9.94 12.48 -7.51
C ARG A 92 9.36 13.59 -6.63
N VAL A 93 8.98 13.30 -5.39
CA VAL A 93 8.51 14.30 -4.42
C VAL A 93 9.66 15.19 -3.97
N PRO A 94 9.60 16.51 -4.19
CA PRO A 94 10.60 17.43 -3.67
C PRO A 94 10.73 17.32 -2.15
N LYS A 95 11.95 17.47 -1.61
CA LYS A 95 12.19 17.34 -0.16
C LYS A 95 11.41 18.36 0.69
N ASN A 96 11.05 19.50 0.10
CA ASN A 96 10.34 20.60 0.72
C ASN A 96 8.82 20.59 0.44
N GLU A 97 8.31 19.59 -0.29
CA GLU A 97 6.87 19.43 -0.49
C GLU A 97 6.21 18.96 0.80
N ALA A 98 5.27 19.76 1.31
CA ALA A 98 4.67 19.56 2.62
C ALA A 98 3.44 18.63 2.58
N ASP A 99 2.64 18.71 1.51
CA ASP A 99 1.43 17.88 1.33
C ASP A 99 1.39 17.27 -0.08
N PRO A 100 2.33 16.36 -0.41
CA PRO A 100 2.28 15.65 -1.67
C PRO A 100 0.99 14.81 -1.75
N GLU A 101 0.44 14.67 -2.95
CA GLU A 101 -0.67 13.74 -3.15
C GLU A 101 -0.27 12.31 -2.75
N VAL A 102 -1.19 11.60 -2.10
CA VAL A 102 -0.96 10.22 -1.66
C VAL A 102 -1.83 9.26 -2.46
N LEU A 103 -1.15 8.38 -3.20
CA LEU A 103 -1.76 7.17 -3.74
C LEU A 103 -1.72 6.07 -2.68
N ALA A 104 -2.89 5.72 -2.15
CA ALA A 104 -3.05 4.57 -1.29
C ALA A 104 -3.34 3.30 -2.11
N VAL A 105 -2.58 2.25 -1.86
CA VAL A 105 -2.71 0.92 -2.48
C VAL A 105 -2.85 -0.12 -1.38
N ASN A 106 -3.90 -0.93 -1.45
CA ASN A 106 -4.09 -2.05 -0.53
C ASN A 106 -3.73 -3.35 -1.23
N ILE A 107 -2.89 -4.16 -0.60
CA ILE A 107 -2.60 -5.52 -0.99
C ILE A 107 -3.67 -6.42 -0.36
N ILE A 108 -4.22 -7.31 -1.16
CA ILE A 108 -5.25 -8.27 -0.77
C ILE A 108 -4.72 -9.65 -1.15
N GLU A 109 -4.45 -10.48 -0.16
CA GLU A 109 -4.08 -11.87 -0.39
C GLU A 109 -5.33 -12.75 -0.49
N MET A 110 -5.57 -13.30 -1.68
CA MET A 110 -6.77 -14.09 -1.96
C MET A 110 -6.79 -15.44 -1.23
N GLU A 111 -5.61 -16.01 -0.97
CA GLU A 111 -5.45 -17.32 -0.35
C GLU A 111 -5.33 -17.26 1.18
N GLU A 112 -5.21 -16.06 1.76
CA GLU A 112 -5.00 -15.91 3.20
C GLU A 112 -6.31 -16.11 3.98
N GLN A 113 -6.23 -16.96 5.01
CA GLN A 113 -7.36 -17.41 5.83
C GLN A 113 -7.29 -16.88 7.28
N SER A 114 -6.26 -16.11 7.65
CA SER A 114 -6.04 -15.51 8.97
C SER A 114 -5.83 -13.96 8.93
N GLY A 115 -6.20 -13.24 10.00
CA GLY A 115 -6.19 -11.76 10.09
C GLY A 115 -7.54 -11.05 9.83
N GLU A 116 -7.65 -9.72 10.03
CA GLU A 116 -8.91 -8.95 9.78
C GLU A 116 -9.32 -8.99 8.29
N TYR A 117 -8.36 -9.30 7.42
CA TYR A 117 -8.52 -9.47 5.97
C TYR A 117 -8.38 -10.94 5.52
N ALA A 118 -8.42 -11.89 6.46
CA ALA A 118 -8.72 -13.28 6.17
C ALA A 118 -9.97 -13.33 5.27
N ASN A 119 -9.98 -14.23 4.28
CA ASN A 119 -11.00 -14.25 3.23
C ASN A 119 -10.86 -13.08 2.27
N GLY A 120 -9.67 -12.88 1.69
CA GLY A 120 -9.43 -11.89 0.63
C GLY A 120 -10.45 -11.96 -0.51
N ILE A 121 -11.01 -13.14 -0.77
CA ILE A 121 -12.15 -13.36 -1.70
C ILE A 121 -13.41 -12.60 -1.27
N GLU A 122 -13.84 -12.75 -0.01
CA GLU A 122 -15.01 -12.06 0.52
C GLU A 122 -14.76 -10.54 0.56
N TYR A 123 -13.57 -10.13 1.00
CA TYR A 123 -13.18 -8.73 0.99
C TYR A 123 -13.26 -8.15 -0.42
N ALA A 124 -12.73 -8.87 -1.42
CA ALA A 124 -12.74 -8.46 -2.81
C ALA A 124 -14.17 -8.24 -3.32
N GLN A 125 -15.05 -9.21 -3.09
CA GLN A 125 -16.46 -9.14 -3.50
C GLN A 125 -17.24 -8.01 -2.83
N LYS A 126 -16.94 -7.73 -1.56
CA LYS A 126 -17.68 -6.76 -0.75
C LYS A 126 -17.21 -5.32 -0.95
N TYR A 127 -15.91 -5.12 -1.12
CA TYR A 127 -15.30 -3.79 -1.05
C TYR A 127 -14.58 -3.34 -2.31
N LEU A 128 -14.50 -4.15 -3.38
CA LEU A 128 -13.90 -3.72 -4.64
C LEU A 128 -14.95 -3.32 -5.66
N ARG A 129 -14.57 -2.34 -6.49
CA ARG A 129 -15.31 -1.92 -7.68
C ARG A 129 -14.98 -2.78 -8.90
N LEU A 130 -13.91 -3.56 -8.79
CA LEU A 130 -13.38 -4.43 -9.83
C LEU A 130 -14.00 -5.81 -9.69
N GLN A 131 -14.37 -6.42 -10.82
CA GLN A 131 -14.57 -7.86 -10.87
C GLN A 131 -13.21 -8.51 -11.03
N VAL A 132 -12.82 -9.31 -10.04
CA VAL A 132 -11.58 -10.10 -10.04
C VAL A 132 -11.96 -11.56 -9.90
N ASP A 133 -11.36 -12.43 -10.72
CA ASP A 133 -11.43 -13.88 -10.52
C ASP A 133 -10.33 -14.28 -9.53
N PRO A 134 -10.66 -14.73 -8.30
CA PRO A 134 -9.64 -15.08 -7.32
C PRO A 134 -8.70 -16.20 -7.78
N THR A 135 -9.17 -17.09 -8.67
CA THR A 135 -8.39 -18.23 -9.13
C THR A 135 -7.17 -17.83 -9.96
N GLU A 136 -7.19 -16.64 -10.58
CA GLU A 136 -6.05 -16.08 -11.31
C GLU A 136 -4.86 -15.71 -10.39
N TYR A 137 -5.11 -15.55 -9.09
CA TYR A 137 -4.14 -15.09 -8.11
C TYR A 137 -3.54 -16.23 -7.29
N PHE A 138 -4.14 -17.42 -7.32
CA PHE A 138 -3.70 -18.55 -6.52
C PHE A 138 -2.29 -19.00 -6.91
N GLY A 139 -1.34 -18.93 -5.97
CA GLY A 139 0.05 -19.33 -6.16
C GLY A 139 0.88 -18.51 -7.14
N THR A 140 0.30 -17.51 -7.83
CA THR A 140 0.92 -16.78 -8.94
C THR A 140 1.15 -15.31 -8.64
N LYS A 141 0.11 -14.61 -8.17
CA LYS A 141 0.09 -13.14 -8.06
C LYS A 141 -0.61 -12.70 -6.78
N VAL A 142 -0.25 -11.54 -6.29
CA VAL A 142 -0.95 -10.87 -5.18
C VAL A 142 -1.71 -9.68 -5.73
N LEU A 143 -2.98 -9.55 -5.35
CA LEU A 143 -3.80 -8.43 -5.77
C LEU A 143 -3.38 -7.16 -5.03
N ALA A 144 -3.06 -6.10 -5.77
CA ALA A 144 -2.86 -4.75 -5.26
C ALA A 144 -3.92 -3.81 -5.85
N VAL A 145 -4.63 -3.08 -4.99
CA VAL A 145 -5.79 -2.30 -5.40
C VAL A 145 -5.62 -0.83 -5.01
N PRO A 146 -5.51 0.08 -5.99
CA PRO A 146 -5.57 1.51 -5.75
C PRO A 146 -6.91 1.91 -5.11
N ARG A 147 -6.88 2.95 -4.28
CA ARG A 147 -8.07 3.50 -3.61
C ARG A 147 -9.27 3.81 -4.52
N CYS A 148 -9.03 4.23 -5.77
CA CYS A 148 -10.13 4.51 -6.71
C CYS A 148 -11.01 3.28 -7.00
N CYS A 149 -10.43 2.09 -6.90
CA CYS A 149 -11.09 0.83 -7.20
C CYS A 149 -11.77 0.18 -5.98
N GLN A 150 -11.94 0.91 -4.87
CA GLN A 150 -12.53 0.38 -3.63
C GLN A 150 -13.81 1.13 -3.22
N TRP A 151 -14.79 0.41 -2.69
CA TRP A 151 -16.01 0.92 -2.06
C TRP A 151 -15.84 1.19 -0.55
N LYS A 152 -14.74 0.73 0.07
CA LYS A 152 -14.53 0.85 1.52
C LYS A 152 -14.60 2.32 1.95
N LYS A 153 -15.49 2.64 2.90
CA LYS A 153 -15.66 4.01 3.42
C LYS A 153 -14.33 4.57 3.92
N GLY A 154 -13.99 5.78 3.49
CA GLY A 154 -12.73 6.45 3.85
C GLY A 154 -11.52 6.10 2.96
N SER A 155 -11.61 5.11 2.06
CA SER A 155 -10.55 4.83 1.08
C SER A 155 -10.40 5.93 0.03
N THR A 156 -11.48 6.65 -0.27
CA THR A 156 -11.46 7.78 -1.21
C THR A 156 -11.30 9.13 -0.51
N ASP A 157 -11.24 9.19 0.82
CA ASP A 157 -11.04 10.43 1.58
C ASP A 157 -9.57 10.85 1.56
N ARG A 158 -9.25 11.82 0.68
CA ARG A 158 -7.90 12.37 0.53
C ARG A 158 -7.40 12.95 1.84
N THR A 159 -8.21 13.77 2.50
CA THR A 159 -7.79 14.50 3.71
C THR A 159 -7.40 13.52 4.80
N ARG A 160 -8.21 12.49 5.02
CA ARG A 160 -7.92 11.43 5.98
C ARG A 160 -6.60 10.73 5.65
N ILE A 161 -6.44 10.24 4.42
CA ILE A 161 -5.24 9.48 4.00
C ILE A 161 -3.97 10.32 4.11
N ASN A 162 -3.97 11.51 3.53
CA ASN A 162 -2.81 12.40 3.59
C ASN A 162 -2.44 12.74 5.04
N THR A 163 -3.43 13.02 5.88
CA THR A 163 -3.21 13.32 7.30
C THR A 163 -2.62 12.12 8.04
N ASP A 164 -3.13 10.91 7.81
CA ASP A 164 -2.65 9.69 8.48
C ASP A 164 -1.20 9.39 8.08
N VAL A 165 -0.88 9.51 6.79
CA VAL A 165 0.49 9.34 6.28
C VAL A 165 1.44 10.41 6.81
N GLN A 166 1.02 11.67 6.87
CA GLN A 166 1.83 12.74 7.44
C GLN A 166 2.12 12.52 8.93
N LYS A 167 1.11 12.13 9.72
CA LYS A 167 1.28 11.84 11.15
C LYS A 167 2.27 10.70 11.37
N ARG A 168 2.22 9.65 10.55
CA ARG A 168 3.19 8.54 10.63
C ARG A 168 4.60 8.96 10.26
N ALA A 169 4.76 9.68 9.15
CA ALA A 169 6.06 10.20 8.74
C ALA A 169 6.67 11.14 9.80
N GLN A 170 5.85 11.89 10.53
CA GLN A 170 6.31 12.71 11.64
C GLN A 170 6.73 11.85 12.85
N LYS A 171 5.94 10.84 13.21
CA LYS A 171 6.27 9.90 14.28
C LYS A 171 7.62 9.19 14.02
N ALA A 172 7.83 8.66 12.82
CA ALA A 172 9.08 7.98 12.45
C ALA A 172 10.31 8.92 12.56
N LYS A 173 10.16 10.20 12.19
CA LYS A 173 11.22 11.21 12.38
C LYS A 173 11.53 11.47 13.84
N ASP A 174 10.52 11.49 14.69
CA ASP A 174 10.69 11.79 16.10
C ASP A 174 11.28 10.60 16.87
N GLU A 175 10.94 9.36 16.51
CA GLU A 175 11.57 8.13 17.00
C GLU A 175 13.06 8.08 16.62
N LEU A 176 13.40 8.35 15.35
CA LEU A 176 14.79 8.41 14.91
C LEU A 176 15.61 9.47 15.67
N LYS A 177 15.02 10.64 15.96
CA LYS A 177 15.69 11.69 16.75
C LYS A 177 15.95 11.26 18.20
N GLN A 178 15.08 10.42 18.77
CA GLN A 178 15.26 9.89 20.13
C GLN A 178 16.36 8.83 20.17
N GLU A 179 16.42 7.93 19.18
CA GLU A 179 17.49 6.94 19.07
C GLU A 179 18.87 7.56 18.87
N VAL A 180 18.99 8.63 18.07
CA VAL A 180 20.27 9.34 17.86
C VAL A 180 20.74 10.12 19.10
N ARG A 181 19.84 10.35 20.08
CA ARG A 181 20.14 11.09 21.32
C ARG A 181 20.40 10.19 22.54
N GLY A 182 20.11 8.89 22.45
CA GLY A 182 20.37 7.89 23.49
C GLY A 182 21.74 7.25 23.33
#